data_AF-A0A2P8DS33-F1
#
_entry.id   AF-A0A2P8DS33-F1
#
_cell.length_a   1.000
_cell.length_b   1.000
_cell.length_c   1.000
_cell.angle_alpha   90.00
_cell.angle_beta   90.00
_cell.angle_gamma   90.00
#
_symmetry.space_group_name_H-M   'P 1'
#
loop_
_entity.id
_entity.type
_entity.pdbx_description
1 polymer ?
#
loop_
_entity_poly.entity_id
_entity_poly.type
_entity_poly.pdbx_seq_one_letter_code
_entity_poly.pdbx_strand_id
1 'polypeptide(L)'
;MPGSDHDAAADPLPDRHPPRHGRVDYRDTGDVRADLREQFVRSSAALLSPEIWPVYRAVIIAAQDDDALRERLNQQFLAVIEKRTLDRLTSAQRAGELIADTDLTYSAEILCGALYYRGLLSTRPIDEAAIDGLLDMFMAAYSASP
;
A
#
# COMPACT_ATOMS: atom_id res chain seq x y z
N MET A 1 -55.75 -15.00 -33.53
CA MET A 1 -55.29 -13.74 -32.90
C MET A 1 -53.79 -13.88 -32.65
N PRO A 2 -52.97 -12.93 -33.10
CA PRO A 2 -51.50 -12.97 -33.07
C PRO A 2 -50.93 -12.42 -31.76
N GLY A 3 -49.64 -12.68 -31.51
CA GLY A 3 -48.81 -12.04 -30.46
C GLY A 3 -48.23 -13.06 -29.48
N SER A 4 -46.94 -13.12 -29.21
CA SER A 4 -45.74 -12.43 -29.69
C SER A 4 -44.61 -13.06 -28.87
N ASP A 5 -43.60 -13.63 -29.54
CA ASP A 5 -42.35 -14.04 -28.91
C ASP A 5 -41.72 -12.82 -28.23
N HIS A 6 -41.64 -12.84 -26.91
CA HIS A 6 -40.75 -11.96 -26.17
C HIS A 6 -39.49 -12.78 -25.83
N ASP A 7 -38.61 -12.83 -26.82
CA ASP A 7 -37.22 -13.24 -26.66
C ASP A 7 -36.52 -12.20 -25.78
N ALA A 8 -36.68 -12.37 -24.46
CA ALA A 8 -35.99 -11.57 -23.46
C ALA A 8 -34.53 -12.05 -23.44
N ALA A 9 -33.74 -11.50 -24.35
CA ALA A 9 -32.28 -11.55 -24.27
C ALA A 9 -31.87 -11.08 -22.87
N ALA A 10 -31.37 -12.01 -22.07
CA ALA A 10 -30.81 -11.71 -20.77
C ALA A 10 -29.65 -10.73 -20.97
N ASP A 11 -29.79 -9.53 -20.41
CA ASP A 11 -28.76 -8.52 -20.36
C ASP A 11 -27.51 -9.14 -19.70
N PRO A 12 -26.33 -9.14 -20.35
CA PRO A 12 -25.13 -9.68 -19.73
C PRO A 12 -24.84 -8.93 -18.44
N LEU A 13 -24.62 -9.68 -17.34
CA LEU A 13 -24.19 -9.10 -16.08
C LEU A 13 -23.01 -8.15 -16.34
N PRO A 14 -23.02 -6.92 -15.82
CA PRO A 14 -21.89 -6.01 -15.98
C PRO A 14 -20.63 -6.68 -15.41
N ASP A 15 -19.52 -6.57 -16.14
CA ASP A 15 -18.19 -7.01 -15.72
C ASP A 15 -17.98 -6.64 -14.26
N ARG A 16 -17.99 -7.67 -13.39
CA ARG A 16 -17.64 -7.51 -11.97
C ARG A 16 -16.16 -7.20 -11.93
N HIS A 17 -15.82 -5.92 -12.05
CA HIS A 17 -14.51 -5.44 -11.70
C HIS A 17 -14.25 -5.87 -10.24
N PRO A 18 -13.08 -6.46 -9.95
CA PRO A 18 -12.70 -6.70 -8.57
C PRO A 18 -12.82 -5.39 -7.78
N PRO A 19 -13.12 -5.43 -6.47
CA PRO A 19 -13.20 -4.23 -5.66
C PRO A 19 -11.95 -3.38 -5.93
N ARG A 20 -12.15 -2.09 -6.22
CA ARG A 20 -11.03 -1.15 -6.35
C ARG A 20 -10.36 -1.07 -4.98
N HIS A 21 -9.40 -1.97 -4.73
CA HIS A 21 -8.48 -1.87 -3.62
C HIS A 21 -7.92 -0.44 -3.67
N GLY A 22 -8.10 0.34 -2.60
CA GLY A 22 -7.73 1.76 -2.59
C GLY A 22 -6.33 1.93 -3.18
N ARG A 23 -6.20 2.75 -4.23
CA ARG A 23 -5.00 2.80 -5.10
C ARG A 23 -3.71 2.77 -4.28
N VAL A 24 -3.08 1.59 -4.20
CA VAL A 24 -1.74 1.41 -3.61
C VAL A 24 -0.66 1.69 -4.66
N ASP A 25 -1.06 2.07 -5.87
CA ASP A 25 -0.13 2.38 -6.94
C ASP A 25 0.59 3.71 -6.67
N TYR A 26 1.91 3.65 -6.73
CA TYR A 26 2.77 4.82 -6.70
C TYR A 26 2.65 5.59 -8.00
N ARG A 27 2.87 6.90 -7.91
CA ARG A 27 3.24 7.67 -9.09
C ARG A 27 4.69 7.35 -9.44
N ASP A 28 5.03 7.57 -10.70
CA ASP A 28 6.40 7.46 -11.20
C ASP A 28 6.72 8.76 -11.94
N THR A 29 7.10 9.78 -11.17
CA THR A 29 7.28 11.15 -11.67
C THR A 29 8.74 11.50 -11.95
N GLY A 30 9.67 10.57 -11.70
CA GLY A 30 11.11 10.84 -11.71
C GLY A 30 11.61 11.57 -10.46
N ASP A 31 10.80 11.59 -9.39
CA ASP A 31 11.21 11.97 -8.04
C ASP A 31 10.65 10.93 -7.05
N VAL A 32 11.46 9.91 -6.76
CA VAL A 32 11.10 8.80 -5.89
C VAL A 32 10.73 9.26 -4.48
N ARG A 33 11.39 10.31 -3.95
CA ARG A 33 11.04 10.84 -2.63
C ARG A 33 9.63 11.44 -2.66
N ALA A 34 9.31 12.26 -3.66
CA ALA A 34 7.99 12.86 -3.81
C ALA A 34 6.91 11.80 -4.03
N ASP A 35 7.19 10.79 -4.86
CA ASP A 35 6.28 9.69 -5.14
C ASP A 35 5.99 8.84 -3.89
N LEU A 36 7.04 8.53 -3.11
CA LEU A 36 6.90 7.83 -1.83
C LEU A 36 6.09 8.66 -0.84
N ARG A 37 6.39 9.96 -0.71
CA ARG A 37 5.69 10.86 0.21
C ARG A 37 4.21 10.95 -0.11
N GLU A 38 3.85 11.20 -1.37
CA GLU A 38 2.45 11.30 -1.79
C GLU A 38 1.68 10.04 -1.41
N GLN A 39 2.25 8.88 -1.70
CA GLN A 39 1.61 7.61 -1.45
C GLN A 39 1.49 7.31 0.06
N PHE A 40 2.50 7.65 0.85
CA PHE A 40 2.51 7.44 2.30
C PHE A 40 1.48 8.34 3.00
N VAL A 41 1.40 9.62 2.60
CA VAL A 41 0.40 10.56 3.13
C VAL A 41 -1.01 10.09 2.77
N ARG A 42 -1.25 9.78 1.49
CA ARG A 42 -2.54 9.30 1.00
C ARG A 42 -3.00 8.02 1.71
N SER A 43 -2.12 7.04 1.82
CA SER A 43 -2.45 5.73 2.40
C SER A 43 -2.62 5.80 3.91
N SER A 44 -1.80 6.58 4.61
CA SER A 44 -1.93 6.78 6.06
C SER A 44 -3.24 7.48 6.40
N ALA A 45 -3.63 8.52 5.64
CA ALA A 45 -4.91 9.20 5.84
C ALA A 45 -6.11 8.25 5.64
N ALA A 46 -6.05 7.38 4.62
CA ALA A 46 -7.10 6.39 4.37
C ALA A 46 -7.16 5.30 5.46
N LEU A 47 -6.01 4.77 5.88
CA LEU A 47 -5.93 3.71 6.89
C LEU A 47 -6.35 4.21 8.28
N LEU A 48 -5.98 5.45 8.62
CA LEU A 48 -6.25 6.07 9.93
C LEU A 48 -7.64 6.71 10.00
N SER A 49 -8.47 6.55 8.99
CA SER A 49 -9.83 7.08 9.01
C SER A 49 -10.64 6.44 10.16
N PRO A 50 -11.60 7.17 10.76
CA PRO A 50 -12.44 6.65 11.84
C PRO A 50 -13.19 5.37 11.49
N GLU A 51 -13.47 5.15 10.21
CA GLU A 51 -14.20 3.99 9.69
C GLU A 51 -13.29 2.76 9.52
N ILE A 52 -12.02 2.96 9.14
CA ILE A 52 -11.08 1.88 8.82
C ILE A 52 -10.22 1.50 10.01
N TRP A 53 -9.69 2.47 10.75
CA TRP A 53 -8.68 2.22 11.77
C TRP A 53 -9.13 1.28 12.91
N PRO A 54 -10.35 1.40 13.47
CA PRO A 54 -10.83 0.47 14.48
C PRO A 54 -10.96 -0.95 13.94
N VAL A 55 -11.45 -1.11 12.71
CA VAL A 55 -11.62 -2.41 12.05
C VAL A 55 -10.26 -3.06 11.80
N TYR A 56 -9.30 -2.30 11.28
CA TYR A 56 -7.96 -2.78 11.00
C TYR A 56 -7.27 -3.33 12.26
N ARG A 57 -7.36 -2.60 13.39
CA ARG A 57 -6.84 -3.08 14.68
C ARG A 57 -7.52 -4.35 15.18
N ALA A 58 -8.84 -4.45 15.02
CA ALA A 58 -9.57 -5.65 15.41
C ALA A 58 -9.13 -6.89 14.60
N VAL A 59 -8.88 -6.72 13.29
CA VAL A 59 -8.34 -7.80 12.44
C VAL A 59 -6.95 -8.22 12.90
N ILE A 60 -6.08 -7.27 13.23
CA ILE A 60 -4.72 -7.58 13.74
C ILE A 60 -4.78 -8.35 15.05
N ILE A 61 -5.65 -7.96 15.98
CA ILE A 61 -5.86 -8.68 17.24
C ILE A 61 -6.30 -10.12 16.97
N ALA A 62 -7.33 -10.31 16.14
CA ALA A 62 -7.83 -11.65 15.81
C ALA A 62 -6.78 -12.52 15.09
N ALA A 63 -5.94 -11.91 14.24
CA ALA A 63 -4.88 -12.61 13.53
C ALA A 63 -3.74 -13.13 14.43
N GLN A 64 -3.67 -12.72 15.71
CA GLN A 64 -2.66 -13.27 16.62
C GLN A 64 -2.96 -14.71 17.02
N ASP A 65 -4.25 -15.07 17.13
CA ASP A 65 -4.70 -16.40 17.56
C ASP A 65 -5.23 -17.27 16.40
N ASP A 66 -5.38 -16.71 15.20
CA ASP A 66 -5.88 -17.41 14.00
C ASP A 66 -4.85 -17.30 12.85
N ASP A 67 -4.09 -18.38 12.66
CA ASP A 67 -3.08 -18.51 11.59
C ASP A 67 -3.67 -18.35 10.18
N ALA A 68 -4.90 -18.83 9.94
CA ALA A 68 -5.55 -18.72 8.65
C ALA A 68 -6.04 -17.30 8.38
N LEU A 69 -6.43 -16.55 9.41
CA LEU A 69 -6.68 -15.11 9.29
C LEU A 69 -5.38 -14.33 9.09
N ARG A 70 -4.31 -14.66 9.81
CA ARG A 70 -2.98 -14.04 9.64
C ARG A 70 -2.48 -14.18 8.20
N GLU A 71 -2.57 -15.39 7.64
CA GLU A 71 -2.15 -15.65 6.28
C GLU A 71 -3.00 -14.86 5.26
N ARG A 72 -4.32 -14.81 5.44
CA ARG A 72 -5.20 -14.01 4.57
C ARG A 72 -4.89 -12.51 4.66
N LEU A 73 -4.70 -11.98 5.86
CA LEU A 73 -4.30 -10.58 6.06
C LEU A 73 -2.97 -10.29 5.35
N ASN A 74 -2.00 -11.19 5.47
CA ASN A 74 -0.72 -11.05 4.80
C ASN A 74 -0.88 -11.03 3.26
N GLN A 75 -1.45 -12.09 2.70
CA GLN A 75 -1.58 -12.28 1.25
C GLN A 75 -2.41 -11.19 0.57
N GLN A 76 -3.49 -10.75 1.21
CA GLN A 76 -4.44 -9.83 0.60
C GLN A 76 -4.07 -8.36 0.83
N PHE A 77 -3.20 -8.07 1.79
CA PHE A 77 -2.92 -6.69 2.19
C PHE A 77 -1.44 -6.39 2.42
N LEU A 78 -0.81 -7.01 3.41
CA LEU A 78 0.56 -6.64 3.81
C LEU A 78 1.57 -6.89 2.69
N ALA A 79 1.55 -8.10 2.11
CA ALA A 79 2.43 -8.46 1.00
C ALA A 79 2.18 -7.61 -0.25
N VAL A 80 0.92 -7.18 -0.47
CA VAL A 80 0.59 -6.30 -1.60
C VAL A 80 1.21 -4.92 -1.41
N ILE A 81 1.12 -4.33 -0.21
CA ILE A 81 1.71 -3.03 0.10
C ILE A 81 3.23 -3.10 -0.06
N GLU A 82 3.86 -4.06 0.59
CA GLU A 82 5.31 -4.25 0.56
C GLU A 82 5.82 -4.43 -0.87
N LYS A 83 5.15 -5.30 -1.65
CA LYS A 83 5.50 -5.51 -3.06
C LYS A 83 5.38 -4.21 -3.87
N ARG A 84 4.31 -3.43 -3.70
CA ARG A 84 4.12 -2.17 -4.44
C ARG A 84 5.17 -1.13 -4.09
N THR A 85 5.55 -1.04 -2.82
CA THR A 85 6.66 -0.19 -2.37
C THR A 85 7.96 -0.65 -3.02
N LEU A 86 8.29 -1.94 -2.93
CA LEU A 86 9.49 -2.50 -3.55
C LEU A 86 9.53 -2.31 -5.07
N ASP A 87 8.41 -2.48 -5.76
CA ASP A 87 8.30 -2.25 -7.20
C ASP A 87 8.66 -0.79 -7.55
N ARG A 88 8.15 0.20 -6.78
CA ARG A 88 8.50 1.62 -7.01
C ARG A 88 9.97 1.91 -6.74
N LEU A 89 10.52 1.35 -5.64
CA LEU A 89 11.94 1.49 -5.31
C LEU A 89 12.83 0.87 -6.39
N THR A 90 12.46 -0.29 -6.91
CA THR A 90 13.17 -0.96 -8.00
C THR A 90 13.11 -0.15 -9.30
N SER A 91 11.96 0.49 -9.59
CA SER A 91 11.84 1.42 -10.72
C SER A 91 12.81 2.61 -10.57
N ALA A 92 12.85 3.22 -9.37
CA ALA A 92 13.73 4.33 -9.05
C ALA A 92 15.22 3.96 -9.20
N GLN A 93 15.60 2.76 -8.73
CA GLN A 93 16.95 2.24 -8.87
C GLN A 93 17.34 2.06 -10.35
N ARG A 94 16.43 1.55 -11.19
CA ARG A 94 16.66 1.42 -12.64
C ARG A 94 16.77 2.78 -13.35
N ALA A 95 16.05 3.78 -12.85
CA ALA A 95 16.11 5.15 -13.34
C ALA A 95 17.35 5.92 -12.84
N GLY A 96 18.15 5.32 -11.96
CA GLY A 96 19.35 5.96 -11.38
C GLY A 96 19.04 6.95 -10.27
N GLU A 97 17.82 6.97 -9.73
CA GLU A 97 17.45 7.81 -8.57
C GLU A 97 18.01 7.24 -7.26
N LEU A 98 18.16 5.91 -7.18
CA LEU A 98 18.69 5.18 -6.02
C LEU A 98 19.97 4.42 -6.37
N ILE A 99 20.80 4.11 -5.36
CA ILE A 99 22.04 3.34 -5.52
C ILE A 99 21.78 1.99 -6.21
N ALA A 100 22.62 1.67 -7.19
CA ALA A 100 22.55 0.41 -7.94
C ALA A 100 22.96 -0.79 -7.09
N ASP A 101 22.59 -1.99 -7.55
CA ASP A 101 23.05 -3.30 -7.04
C ASP A 101 22.82 -3.55 -5.53
N THR A 102 21.92 -2.79 -4.92
CA THR A 102 21.52 -2.95 -3.52
C THR A 102 20.13 -3.60 -3.45
N ASP A 103 20.00 -4.62 -2.62
CA ASP A 103 18.70 -5.23 -2.32
C ASP A 103 17.87 -4.28 -1.44
N LEU A 104 16.73 -3.82 -1.96
CA LEU A 104 15.83 -2.88 -1.30
C LEU A 104 14.64 -3.57 -0.60
N THR A 105 14.62 -4.91 -0.55
CA THR A 105 13.54 -5.70 0.05
C THR A 105 13.29 -5.28 1.50
N TYR A 106 14.31 -5.33 2.36
CA TYR A 106 14.17 -4.93 3.77
C TYR A 106 13.95 -3.42 3.94
N SER A 107 14.41 -2.60 3.00
CA SER A 107 14.13 -1.17 3.04
C SER A 107 12.64 -0.90 2.81
N ALA A 108 12.02 -1.61 1.87
CA ALA A 108 10.57 -1.55 1.68
C ALA A 108 9.82 -2.04 2.92
N GLU A 109 10.24 -3.18 3.50
CA GLU A 109 9.67 -3.71 4.75
C GLU A 109 9.72 -2.68 5.88
N ILE A 110 10.89 -2.07 6.11
CA ILE A 110 11.10 -1.06 7.17
C ILE A 110 10.24 0.18 6.93
N LEU A 111 10.17 0.69 5.70
CA LEU A 111 9.37 1.86 5.37
C LEU A 111 7.89 1.64 5.71
N CYS A 112 7.33 0.48 5.34
CA CYS A 112 5.95 0.12 5.65
C CYS A 112 5.77 -0.17 7.15
N GLY A 113 6.65 -0.99 7.73
CA GLY A 113 6.59 -1.45 9.12
C GLY A 113 6.72 -0.32 10.14
N ALA A 114 7.52 0.71 9.84
CA ALA A 114 7.71 1.85 10.73
C ALA A 114 6.39 2.58 11.04
N LEU A 115 5.51 2.74 10.04
CA LEU A 115 4.20 3.37 10.25
C LEU A 115 3.27 2.48 11.08
N TYR A 116 3.27 1.16 10.82
CA TYR A 116 2.53 0.20 11.64
C TYR A 116 2.99 0.20 13.10
N TYR A 117 4.30 0.18 13.34
CA TYR A 117 4.85 0.30 14.70
C TYR A 117 4.35 1.57 15.38
N ARG A 118 4.38 2.72 14.68
CA ARG A 118 3.93 4.00 15.23
C ARG A 118 2.46 3.97 15.62
N GLY A 119 1.59 3.49 14.74
CA GLY A 119 0.14 3.50 14.96
C GLY A 119 -0.37 2.41 15.89
N LEU A 120 0.19 1.21 15.83
CA LEU A 120 -0.32 0.05 16.57
C LEU A 120 0.34 -0.15 17.93
N LEU A 121 1.66 0.02 17.99
CA LEU A 121 2.47 -0.35 19.16
C LEU A 121 2.96 0.86 19.95
N SER A 122 2.94 2.05 19.35
CA SER A 122 3.33 3.29 20.02
C SER A 122 2.15 4.25 20.16
N THR A 123 2.32 5.31 20.96
CA THR A 123 1.37 6.42 21.09
C THR A 123 1.72 7.60 20.19
N ARG A 124 2.68 7.43 19.26
CA ARG A 124 3.19 8.52 18.42
C ARG A 124 2.32 8.68 17.16
N PRO A 125 2.05 9.93 16.73
CA PRO A 125 1.25 10.17 15.54
C PRO A 125 1.95 9.67 14.28
N ILE A 126 1.14 9.31 13.27
CA ILE A 126 1.57 9.14 11.89
C ILE A 126 1.11 10.41 11.17
N ASP A 127 2.00 11.40 11.13
CA ASP A 127 1.79 12.69 10.48
C ASP A 127 2.81 12.89 9.36
N GLU A 128 2.66 13.99 8.61
CA GLU A 128 3.57 14.32 7.51
C GLU A 128 5.02 14.44 7.98
N ALA A 129 5.26 14.97 9.18
CA ALA A 129 6.61 15.10 9.73
C ALA A 129 7.26 13.73 10.01
N ALA A 130 6.49 12.76 10.51
CA ALA A 130 6.97 11.39 10.71
C ALA A 130 7.27 10.69 9.37
N ILE A 131 6.44 10.92 8.36
CA ILE A 131 6.64 10.39 7.00
C ILE A 131 7.90 11.02 6.39
N ASP A 132 8.02 12.34 6.46
CA ASP A 132 9.16 13.09 5.91
C ASP A 132 10.47 12.63 6.56
N GLY A 133 10.52 12.52 7.90
CA GLY A 133 11.73 12.05 8.58
C GLY A 133 12.12 10.60 8.24
N LEU A 134 11.13 9.72 8.04
CA LEU A 134 11.39 8.34 7.61
C LEU A 134 11.94 8.28 6.19
N LEU A 135 11.36 9.08 5.27
CA LEU A 135 11.81 9.16 3.89
C LEU A 135 13.17 9.84 3.78
N ASP A 136 13.44 10.88 4.55
CA ASP A 136 14.74 11.56 4.55
C ASP A 136 15.86 10.62 5.04
N MET A 137 15.58 9.77 6.04
CA MET A 137 16.51 8.70 6.46
C MET A 137 16.78 7.70 5.33
N PHE A 138 15.72 7.24 4.66
CA PHE A 138 15.84 6.34 3.51
C PHE A 138 16.64 6.98 2.36
N MET A 139 16.33 8.22 2.00
CA MET A 139 17.04 8.94 0.94
C MET A 139 18.51 9.17 1.31
N ALA A 140 18.83 9.50 2.57
CA ALA A 140 20.22 9.63 3.00
C ALA A 140 21.03 8.33 2.86
N ALA A 141 20.38 7.17 2.99
CA ALA A 141 21.03 5.87 2.85
C ALA A 141 21.14 5.40 1.39
N TYR A 142 20.12 5.70 0.55
CA TYR A 142 19.95 5.04 -0.75
C TYR A 142 19.92 5.96 -1.97
N SER A 143 19.99 7.30 -1.82
CA SER A 143 20.04 8.18 -3.00
C SER A 143 21.30 7.89 -3.82
N ALA A 144 21.15 7.87 -5.14
CA ALA A 144 22.33 7.88 -6.01
C ALA A 144 23.14 9.16 -5.76
N SER A 145 24.48 9.05 -5.78
CA SER A 145 25.32 10.24 -5.75
C SER A 145 25.11 11.03 -7.06
N PRO A 146 25.08 12.38 -6.98
CA PRO A 146 25.02 13.22 -8.18
C PRO A 146 26.24 13.04 -9.10
#